data_AF-A0A3Q3WL59-F1
#
_entry.id   AF-A0A3Q3WL59-F1
#
_cell.length_a   1.000
_cell.length_b   1.000
_cell.length_c   1.000
_cell.angle_alpha   90.00
_cell.angle_beta   90.00
_cell.angle_gamma   90.00
#
_symmetry.space_group_name_H-M   'P 1'
#
loop_
_entity.id
_entity.type
_entity.pdbx_description
1 polymer ?
#
loop_
_entity_poly.entity_id
_entity_poly.type
_entity_poly.pdbx_seq_one_letter_code
_entity_poly.pdbx_strand_id
1 'polypeptide(L)'
;MSPGAQAGEPLSHPYPTRIHATNPLNKETDWDTIKGFCDQLNNEPDGPQLATRLLAHKIQSPQEWEAMQALTLLETCMKNGGKRFHSEVGKFRFLNELIKVVSPKVMIHVSLLPLR
;
A
#
# COMPACT_ATOMS: atom_id res chain seq x y z
N MET A 1 -34.44 -25.45 2.58
CA MET A 1 -33.20 -25.89 3.25
C MET A 1 -32.04 -25.35 2.44
N SER A 2 -31.36 -24.32 2.96
CA SER A 2 -30.15 -23.75 2.36
C SER A 2 -28.91 -24.41 2.95
N PRO A 3 -27.83 -24.56 2.18
CA PRO A 3 -26.50 -24.20 2.70
C PRO A 3 -25.65 -23.54 1.59
N GLY A 4 -24.71 -22.64 1.84
CA GLY A 4 -24.23 -22.07 3.07
C GLY A 4 -23.80 -20.63 2.81
N ALA A 5 -24.13 -19.76 3.75
CA ALA A 5 -23.57 -18.42 3.81
C ALA A 5 -22.06 -18.54 4.00
N GLN A 6 -21.28 -18.03 3.05
CA GLN A 6 -19.88 -17.68 3.31
C GLN A 6 -19.91 -16.52 4.29
N ALA A 7 -19.68 -16.86 5.56
CA ALA A 7 -19.43 -15.90 6.61
C ALA A 7 -18.23 -15.05 6.18
N GLY A 8 -18.42 -13.73 6.12
CA GLY A 8 -17.31 -12.80 6.06
C GLY A 8 -16.43 -13.07 7.28
N GLU A 9 -15.22 -13.54 7.04
CA GLU A 9 -14.24 -13.68 8.11
C GLU A 9 -13.99 -12.32 8.75
N PRO A 10 -14.01 -12.21 10.09
CA PRO A 10 -13.70 -10.98 10.76
C PRO A 10 -12.22 -10.67 10.52
N LEU A 11 -11.94 -9.53 9.88
CA LEU A 11 -10.61 -8.91 9.75
C LEU A 11 -10.05 -8.60 11.15
N SER A 12 -9.59 -9.64 11.83
CA SER A 12 -9.13 -9.65 13.23
C SER A 12 -7.62 -9.83 13.32
N HIS A 13 -6.88 -9.38 12.30
CA HIS A 13 -5.41 -9.45 12.29
C HIS A 13 -4.84 -8.08 12.71
N PRO A 14 -3.92 -8.03 13.69
CA PRO A 14 -3.42 -6.78 14.25
C PRO A 14 -2.44 -6.12 13.28
N TYR A 15 -2.86 -5.00 12.68
CA TYR A 15 -2.04 -4.08 11.87
C TYR A 15 -1.40 -4.65 10.58
N PRO A 16 -1.13 -3.79 9.58
CA PRO A 16 -0.86 -4.24 8.22
C PRO A 16 0.62 -4.57 8.06
N THR A 17 1.09 -5.70 8.61
CA THR A 17 2.44 -6.19 8.26
C THR A 17 2.47 -6.74 6.83
N ARG A 18 1.30 -7.08 6.27
CA ARG A 18 1.11 -7.44 4.86
C ARG A 18 -0.15 -6.77 4.30
N ILE A 19 0.03 -5.84 3.36
CA ILE A 19 -1.08 -5.43 2.50
C ILE A 19 -1.29 -6.56 1.50
N HIS A 20 -2.40 -7.28 1.59
CA HIS A 20 -2.75 -8.26 0.57
C HIS A 20 -2.93 -7.59 -0.81
N ALA A 21 -3.36 -6.33 -0.84
CA ALA A 21 -3.48 -5.52 -2.05
C ALA A 21 -2.14 -5.26 -2.76
N THR A 22 -0.98 -5.52 -2.15
CA THR A 22 0.33 -5.34 -2.80
C THR A 22 1.11 -6.66 -2.88
N ASN A 23 0.42 -7.80 -2.90
CA ASN A 23 1.08 -9.09 -3.06
C ASN A 23 1.59 -9.24 -4.52
N PRO A 24 2.89 -9.54 -4.74
CA PRO A 24 3.43 -9.77 -6.08
C PRO A 24 2.75 -10.90 -6.86
N LEU A 25 2.09 -11.84 -6.17
CA LEU A 25 1.38 -12.96 -6.77
C LEU A 25 -0.06 -12.62 -7.21
N ASN A 26 -0.53 -11.40 -6.94
CA ASN A 26 -1.84 -10.97 -7.39
C ASN A 26 -1.88 -10.97 -8.92
N LYS A 27 -2.88 -11.62 -9.51
CA LYS A 27 -3.05 -11.61 -10.98
C LYS A 27 -3.70 -10.31 -11.47
N GLU A 28 -4.48 -9.69 -10.61
CA GLU A 28 -5.29 -8.50 -10.89
C GLU A 28 -5.37 -7.61 -9.64
N THR A 29 -5.81 -6.38 -9.81
CA THR A 29 -6.01 -5.43 -8.71
C THR A 29 -7.18 -5.86 -7.82
N ASP A 30 -6.91 -6.10 -6.55
CA ASP A 30 -7.93 -6.43 -5.54
C ASP A 30 -8.56 -5.15 -4.97
N TRP A 31 -9.63 -4.69 -5.63
CA TRP A 31 -10.34 -3.46 -5.26
C TRP A 31 -11.03 -3.52 -3.89
N ASP A 32 -11.47 -4.70 -3.46
CA ASP A 32 -12.13 -4.87 -2.17
C ASP A 32 -11.12 -4.73 -1.02
N THR A 33 -9.94 -5.35 -1.16
CA THR A 33 -8.85 -5.17 -0.20
C THR A 33 -8.34 -3.72 -0.19
N ILE A 34 -8.26 -3.05 -1.35
CA ILE A 34 -7.88 -1.63 -1.43
C ILE A 34 -8.86 -0.74 -0.67
N LYS A 35 -10.17 -0.91 -0.89
CA LYS A 35 -11.19 -0.12 -0.19
C LYS A 35 -11.18 -0.38 1.32
N GLY A 36 -11.14 -1.66 1.71
CA GLY A 36 -11.08 -2.06 3.11
C GLY A 36 -9.86 -1.48 3.84
N PHE A 37 -8.71 -1.39 3.16
CA PHE A 37 -7.53 -0.75 3.73
C PHE A 37 -7.74 0.76 3.97
N CYS A 38 -8.31 1.49 3.01
CA CYS A 38 -8.54 2.93 3.19
C CYS A 38 -9.60 3.21 4.28
N ASP A 39 -10.59 2.34 4.45
CA ASP A 39 -11.57 2.44 5.54
C ASP A 39 -10.91 2.20 6.90
N GLN A 40 -10.11 1.15 7.05
CA GLN A 40 -9.37 0.86 8.29
C GLN A 40 -8.40 1.98 8.66
N LEU A 41 -7.70 2.55 7.67
CA LEU A 41 -6.78 3.67 7.85
C LEU A 41 -7.44 4.88 8.53
N ASN A 42 -8.71 5.15 8.20
CA ASN A 42 -9.46 6.27 8.76
C ASN A 42 -9.92 6.01 10.19
N ASN A 43 -10.24 4.77 10.52
CA ASN A 43 -10.79 4.37 11.81
C ASN A 43 -9.72 4.19 12.89
N GLU A 44 -8.47 3.96 12.51
CA GLU A 44 -7.37 3.75 13.45
C GLU A 44 -6.66 5.06 13.86
N PRO A 45 -6.30 5.22 15.14
CA PRO A 45 -5.57 6.40 15.61
C PRO A 45 -4.17 6.51 15.00
N ASP A 46 -3.44 5.41 14.85
CA ASP A 46 -2.10 5.40 14.21
C ASP A 46 -2.13 4.97 12.72
N GLY A 47 -3.34 4.75 12.18
CA GLY A 47 -3.56 4.27 10.82
C GLY A 47 -2.81 5.07 9.76
N PRO A 48 -2.94 6.41 9.71
CA PRO A 48 -2.24 7.26 8.75
C PRO A 48 -0.70 7.13 8.79
N GLN A 49 -0.11 7.10 9.98
CA GLN A 49 1.35 7.02 10.14
C GLN A 49 1.88 5.64 9.72
N LEU A 50 1.14 4.57 10.05
CA LEU A 50 1.53 3.21 9.69
C LEU A 50 1.35 2.96 8.20
N ALA A 51 0.23 3.41 7.63
CA ALA A 51 -0.05 3.27 6.21
C ALA A 51 1.00 3.95 5.34
N THR A 52 1.39 5.19 5.66
CA THR A 52 2.44 5.90 4.91
C THR A 52 3.79 5.19 4.98
N ARG A 53 4.19 4.64 6.13
CA ARG A 53 5.42 3.84 6.25
C ARG A 53 5.40 2.60 5.37
N LEU A 54 4.28 1.88 5.39
CA LEU A 54 4.08 0.65 4.64
C LEU A 54 4.05 0.91 3.13
N LEU A 55 3.30 1.94 2.70
CA LEU A 55 3.24 2.38 1.31
C LEU A 55 4.61 2.80 0.80
N ALA A 56 5.36 3.59 1.56
CA ALA A 56 6.71 4.01 1.18
C ALA A 56 7.66 2.82 0.93
N HIS A 57 7.55 1.77 1.76
CA HIS A 57 8.32 0.55 1.58
C HIS A 57 7.87 -0.25 0.34
N LYS A 58 6.56 -0.38 0.11
CA LYS A 58 6.02 -1.16 -1.01
C LYS A 58 6.22 -0.47 -2.36
N ILE A 59 6.13 0.87 -2.42
CA ILE A 59 6.40 1.66 -3.64
C ILE A 59 7.87 1.55 -4.06
N GLN A 60 8.78 1.34 -3.11
CA GLN A 60 10.20 1.08 -3.36
C GLN A 60 10.51 -0.40 -3.68
N SER A 61 9.50 -1.25 -3.83
CA SER A 61 9.73 -2.66 -4.14
C SER A 61 10.49 -2.82 -5.46
N PRO A 62 11.49 -3.71 -5.53
CA PRO A 62 12.13 -4.07 -6.80
C PRO A 62 11.18 -4.83 -7.75
N GLN A 63 10.06 -5.35 -7.24
CA GLN A 63 9.04 -5.99 -8.04
C GLN A 63 8.09 -4.92 -8.58
N GLU A 64 8.18 -4.65 -9.88
CA GLU A 64 7.39 -3.62 -10.57
C GLU A 64 5.90 -3.74 -10.26
N TRP A 65 5.36 -4.95 -10.28
CA TRP A 65 3.94 -5.19 -10.02
C TRP A 65 3.51 -4.86 -8.58
N GLU A 66 4.36 -5.13 -7.58
CA GLU A 66 4.09 -4.76 -6.19
C GLU A 66 4.13 -3.25 -5.98
N ALA A 67 5.10 -2.58 -6.61
CA ALA A 67 5.21 -1.12 -6.56
C ALA A 67 4.00 -0.44 -7.24
N MET A 68 3.57 -0.95 -8.40
CA MET A 68 2.40 -0.44 -9.12
C MET A 68 1.11 -0.57 -8.29
N GLN A 69 0.87 -1.73 -7.68
CA GLN A 69 -0.27 -1.92 -6.79
C GLN A 69 -0.22 -0.98 -5.57
N ALA A 70 0.96 -0.73 -5.02
CA ALA A 70 1.13 0.20 -3.91
C ALA A 70 0.82 1.65 -4.31
N LEU A 71 1.16 2.05 -5.54
CA LEU A 71 0.80 3.36 -6.10
C LEU A 71 -0.72 3.48 -6.28
N THR A 72 -1.40 2.45 -6.79
CA THR A 72 -2.86 2.42 -6.92
C THR A 72 -3.55 2.54 -5.56
N LEU A 73 -3.02 1.86 -4.54
CA LEU A 73 -3.51 1.96 -3.18
C LEU A 73 -3.31 3.37 -2.60
N LEU A 74 -2.13 3.96 -2.79
CA LEU A 74 -1.85 5.34 -2.39
C LEU A 74 -2.82 6.32 -3.06
N GLU A 75 -3.04 6.21 -4.36
CA GLU A 75 -3.99 7.05 -5.10
C GLU A 75 -5.40 6.93 -4.50
N THR A 76 -5.85 5.70 -4.25
CA THR A 76 -7.19 5.44 -3.70
C THR A 76 -7.34 6.01 -2.30
N CYS A 77 -6.34 5.84 -1.43
CA CYS A 77 -6.37 6.41 -0.10
C CYS A 77 -6.14 7.93 -0.10
N MET A 78 -5.52 8.53 -1.12
CA MET A 78 -5.52 9.99 -1.29
C MET A 78 -6.91 10.51 -1.66
N LYS A 79 -7.71 9.74 -2.40
CA LYS A 79 -9.12 10.10 -2.69
C LYS A 79 -10.03 9.93 -1.47
N ASN A 80 -9.81 8.89 -0.65
CA ASN A 80 -10.76 8.47 0.39
C ASN A 80 -10.28 8.60 1.87
N GLY A 81 -8.97 8.79 2.10
CA GLY A 81 -8.33 8.72 3.43
C GLY A 81 -8.38 10.00 4.28
N GLY A 82 -9.08 11.02 3.82
CA GLY A 82 -9.32 12.25 4.56
C GLY A 82 -8.07 13.04 4.99
N LYS A 83 -8.30 14.11 5.76
CA LYS A 83 -7.26 15.10 6.11
C LYS A 83 -6.08 14.52 6.92
N ARG A 84 -6.35 13.54 7.79
CA ARG A 84 -5.32 12.93 8.65
C ARG A 84 -4.29 12.19 7.81
N PHE A 85 -4.73 11.40 6.82
CA PHE A 85 -3.83 10.73 5.89
C PHE A 85 -3.09 11.70 4.99
N HIS A 86 -3.79 12.70 4.44
CA HIS A 86 -3.16 13.73 3.60
C HIS A 86 -2.04 14.46 4.34
N SER A 87 -2.23 14.73 5.64
CA SER A 87 -1.21 15.37 6.48
C SER A 87 0.03 14.50 6.64
N GLU A 88 -0.10 13.18 6.80
CA GLU A 88 1.06 12.27 6.86
C GLU A 88 1.77 12.15 5.51
N VAL A 89 1.01 12.06 4.42
CA VAL A 89 1.57 12.01 3.04
C VAL A 89 2.32 13.30 2.71
N GLY A 90 1.85 14.45 3.17
CA GLY A 90 2.49 15.75 2.95
C GLY A 90 3.78 15.98 3.74
N LYS A 91 4.15 15.10 4.68
CA LYS A 91 5.39 15.24 5.44
C LYS A 91 6.60 14.87 4.59
N PHE A 92 7.68 15.63 4.74
CA PHE A 92 8.97 15.33 4.10
C PHE A 92 9.44 13.90 4.35
N ARG A 93 9.15 13.32 5.51
CA ARG A 93 9.46 11.92 5.80
C ARG A 93 8.92 10.96 4.75
N PHE A 94 7.67 11.12 4.31
CA PHE A 94 7.08 10.26 3.29
C PHE A 94 7.51 10.70 1.88
N LEU A 95 7.48 12.01 1.60
CA LEU A 95 7.86 12.55 0.29
C LEU A 95 9.30 12.20 -0.11
N ASN A 96 10.24 12.20 0.85
CA ASN A 96 11.64 11.82 0.60
C ASN A 96 11.77 10.37 0.15
N GLU A 97 10.90 9.47 0.60
CA GLU A 97 10.88 8.08 0.13
C GLU A 97 10.40 7.99 -1.32
N LEU A 98 9.43 8.80 -1.74
CA LEU A 98 8.98 8.86 -3.14
C LEU A 98 10.03 9.50 -4.07
N ILE A 99 10.72 10.54 -3.58
CA ILE A 99 11.81 11.19 -4.33
C ILE A 99 12.94 10.19 -4.62
N LYS A 100 13.24 9.25 -3.71
CA LYS A 100 14.22 8.20 -3.97
C LYS A 100 13.87 7.37 -5.20
N VAL A 101 12.59 7.02 -5.39
CA VAL A 101 12.13 6.16 -6.49
C VAL A 101 12.31 6.83 -7.85
N VAL A 102 12.01 8.13 -7.95
CA VAL A 102 12.17 8.89 -9.22
C VAL A 102 13.57 9.43 -9.42
N SER A 103 14.43 9.38 -8.40
CA SER A 103 15.80 9.86 -8.48
C SER A 103 16.67 8.92 -9.33
N PRO A 104 17.37 9.42 -10.37
CA PRO A 104 18.18 8.59 -11.27
C PRO A 104 19.23 7.72 -10.56
N LYS A 105 19.76 8.19 -9.42
CA LYS A 105 20.76 7.46 -8.61
C LYS A 105 20.26 6.12 -8.08
N VAL A 106 18.95 5.95 -7.86
CA VAL A 106 18.34 4.73 -7.31
C VAL A 106 17.86 3.81 -8.44
N MET A 107 17.33 4.39 -9.52
CA MET A 107 16.92 3.63 -10.71
C MET A 107 18.09 2.88 -11.35
N ILE A 108 19.30 3.47 -11.35
CA ILE A 108 20.52 2.81 -11.81
C ILE A 108 20.81 1.52 -11.02
N HIS A 109 20.48 1.44 -9.72
CA HIS A 109 20.68 0.23 -8.92
C HIS A 109 19.62 -0.86 -9.21
N VAL A 110 18.39 -0.47 -9.56
CA VAL A 110 17.32 -1.43 -9.91
C VAL A 110 17.54 -2.01 -11.31
N SER A 111 18.02 -1.21 -12.27
CA SER A 111 18.36 -1.67 -13.63
C SER A 111 19.69 -2.43 -13.74
N LEU A 112 20.54 -2.40 -12.70
CA LEU A 112 21.84 -3.07 -12.68
C LEU A 112 21.89 -4.32 -11.78
N LEU A 113 20.77 -4.79 -11.22
CA LEU A 113 20.71 -6.14 -10.68
C LEU A 113 20.80 -7.11 -11.88
N PRO A 114 21.92 -7.84 -12.01
CA PRO A 114 22.31 -8.44 -13.28
C PRO A 114 21.45 -9.65 -13.57
N LEU A 115 21.18 -9.84 -14.86
CA LEU A 115 20.96 -11.13 -15.50
C LEU A 115 21.78 -12.23 -14.80
N ARG A 116 21.11 -13.03 -13.96
CA ARG A 116 21.63 -14.30 -13.44
C ARG A 116 20.50 -15.27 -13.22
#